data_AF-S7RZN2-F1
#
_entry.id   AF-S7RZN2-F1
#
_cell.length_a   1.000
_cell.length_b   1.000
_cell.length_c   1.000
_cell.angle_alpha   90.00
_cell.angle_beta   90.00
_cell.angle_gamma   90.00
#
_symmetry.space_group_name_H-M   'P 1'
#
loop_
_entity.id
_entity.type
_entity.pdbx_description
1 polymer ?
#
loop_
_entity_poly.entity_id
_entity_poly.type
_entity_poly.pdbx_seq_one_letter_code
_entity_poly.pdbx_strand_id
1 'polypeptide(L)'
;MAAPGWVTDWERAVSQGRFNGRNLDVNFSKYHMVDKLFMADKAFDQECEWPQLPDLPFPQNHTDSLHELYCWFRYHIGILTYRPDPDRHKNPTAMRKPNPRRRPAEQDDRLETFIYSPYATIQQFLSCDWYNIGHAWLKRWCRDVGYFIGFYVDFLLRIKFHYDEDMLGELLATKELLELAKIELPQTHITSLALSYSFARGCRELYSPILFHGFVRPEVEQFVSELDPQDLQVALSDLHDEDEDTWPWIPDVDPASWLKPDPNEATLLALLGPTRLPLTHHVGMVETSTRRILRVVPPSAAGPRRNHADAASAIEEELDVRLGKVILAPWGLPSPDAEGLSDILVPTVEAWANVECHEPLTKNITVLVDPAILDQFIFGMGVSATFAQIVPRRRNTAPGEGYWFVEHLVNVLPSFYIDPRCPQS
;
A
#
# COMPACT_ATOMS: atom_id res chain seq x y z
N MET A 1 -6.44 4.69 -14.46
CA MET A 1 -6.52 6.05 -13.86
C MET A 1 -5.91 7.04 -14.82
N ALA A 2 -6.47 8.25 -14.96
CA ALA A 2 -5.82 9.30 -15.74
C ALA A 2 -4.58 9.81 -14.98
N ALA A 3 -3.54 10.17 -15.74
CA ALA A 3 -2.35 10.76 -15.16
C ALA A 3 -2.68 12.13 -14.55
N PRO A 4 -2.04 12.52 -13.43
CA PRO A 4 -2.17 13.87 -12.88
C PRO A 4 -1.81 14.95 -13.92
N GLY A 5 -2.45 16.13 -13.85
CA GLY A 5 -2.20 17.22 -14.82
C GLY A 5 -0.72 17.60 -14.95
N TRP A 6 0.00 17.62 -13.82
CA TRP A 6 1.44 17.92 -13.79
C TRP A 6 2.29 16.93 -14.58
N VAL A 7 1.85 15.67 -14.73
CA VAL A 7 2.54 14.66 -15.55
C VAL A 7 2.54 15.10 -17.01
N THR A 8 1.40 15.58 -17.51
CA THR A 8 1.26 16.07 -18.89
C THR A 8 2.17 17.29 -19.13
N ASP A 9 2.27 18.19 -18.16
CA ASP A 9 3.13 19.36 -18.27
C ASP A 9 4.61 18.99 -18.28
N TRP A 10 5.02 18.03 -17.45
CA TRP A 10 6.40 17.53 -17.44
C TRP A 10 6.73 16.72 -18.70
N GLU A 11 5.82 15.90 -19.22
CA GLU A 11 5.98 15.23 -20.52
C GLU A 11 6.12 16.24 -21.66
N ARG A 12 5.32 17.32 -21.64
CA ARG A 12 5.44 18.43 -22.59
C ARG A 12 6.81 19.09 -22.48
N ALA A 13 7.28 19.39 -21.27
CA ALA A 13 8.61 19.95 -21.04
C ALA A 13 9.73 19.05 -21.58
N VAL A 14 9.65 17.74 -21.34
CA VAL A 14 10.58 16.74 -21.91
C VAL A 14 10.55 16.77 -23.43
N SER A 15 9.36 16.83 -24.06
CA SER A 15 9.22 16.90 -25.52
C SER A 15 9.83 18.17 -26.13
N GLN A 16 9.85 19.27 -25.37
CA GLN A 16 10.48 20.54 -25.73
C GLN A 16 12.00 20.52 -25.52
N GLY A 17 12.54 19.41 -25.04
CA GLY A 17 13.97 19.22 -24.83
C GLY A 17 14.49 19.66 -23.46
N ARG A 18 13.62 20.00 -22.51
CA ARG A 18 14.03 20.12 -21.10
C ARG A 18 14.43 18.73 -20.58
N PHE A 19 15.22 18.69 -19.51
CA PHE A 19 15.75 17.43 -18.95
C PHE A 19 16.67 16.61 -19.87
N ASN A 20 17.13 17.18 -20.99
CA ASN A 20 18.11 16.55 -21.87
C ASN A 20 19.54 16.90 -21.44
N GLY A 21 20.40 15.89 -21.35
CA GLY A 21 21.80 16.08 -20.92
C GLY A 21 22.63 17.03 -21.80
N ARG A 22 22.20 17.33 -23.03
CA ARG A 22 22.85 18.32 -23.91
C ARG A 22 22.62 19.78 -23.47
N ASN A 23 21.54 20.02 -22.75
CA ASN A 23 21.14 21.35 -22.28
C ASN A 23 21.57 21.59 -20.83
N LEU A 24 22.16 20.59 -20.18
CA LEU A 24 22.69 20.74 -18.83
C LEU A 24 24.12 21.29 -18.94
N ASP A 25 24.39 22.39 -18.26
CA ASP A 25 25.72 23.03 -18.18
C ASP A 25 26.75 22.20 -17.36
N VAL A 26 26.45 20.92 -17.10
CA VAL A 26 27.23 20.02 -16.25
C VAL A 26 27.80 18.87 -17.06
N ASN A 27 29.13 18.78 -17.10
CA ASN A 27 29.79 17.60 -17.65
C ASN A 27 29.89 16.48 -16.59
N PHE A 28 28.88 15.63 -16.55
CA PHE A 28 28.75 14.54 -15.59
C PHE A 28 29.89 13.51 -15.61
N SER A 29 30.63 13.36 -16.72
CA SER A 29 31.71 12.36 -16.82
C SER A 29 32.95 12.69 -15.98
N LYS A 30 33.03 13.90 -15.42
CA LYS A 30 34.15 14.36 -14.58
C LYS A 30 33.97 14.08 -13.09
N TYR A 31 32.78 13.65 -12.69
CA TYR A 31 32.41 13.48 -11.29
C TYR A 31 32.50 12.01 -10.87
N HIS A 32 32.92 11.78 -9.63
CA HIS A 32 32.74 10.49 -8.98
C HIS A 32 31.24 10.19 -8.87
N MET A 33 30.82 8.92 -8.88
CA MET A 33 29.39 8.54 -8.97
C MET A 33 28.48 9.26 -7.97
N VAL A 34 28.90 9.38 -6.72
CA VAL A 34 28.15 10.12 -5.68
C VAL A 34 27.99 11.61 -6.03
N ASP A 35 29.07 12.27 -6.44
CA ASP A 35 29.02 13.68 -6.86
C ASP A 35 28.21 13.84 -8.15
N LYS A 36 28.30 12.87 -9.06
CA LYS A 36 27.52 12.82 -10.31
C LYS A 36 26.02 12.77 -9.99
N LEU A 37 25.61 11.93 -9.03
CA LEU A 37 24.21 11.82 -8.61
C LEU A 37 23.73 13.12 -7.96
N PHE A 38 24.53 13.72 -7.08
CA PHE A 38 24.21 15.02 -6.47
C PHE A 38 24.01 16.12 -7.52
N MET A 39 24.89 16.21 -8.52
CA MET A 39 24.73 17.19 -9.60
C MET A 39 23.51 16.89 -10.46
N ALA A 40 23.18 15.62 -10.69
CA ALA A 40 21.99 15.22 -11.43
C ALA A 40 20.72 15.60 -10.66
N ASP A 41 20.65 15.29 -9.36
CA ASP A 41 19.56 15.68 -8.46
C ASP A 41 19.35 17.20 -8.41
N LYS A 42 20.43 17.99 -8.35
CA LYS A 42 20.35 19.46 -8.41
C LYS A 42 19.85 19.97 -9.75
N ALA A 43 20.31 19.39 -10.86
CA ALA A 43 19.81 19.74 -12.18
C ALA A 43 18.33 19.39 -12.34
N PHE A 44 17.90 18.24 -11.81
CA PHE A 44 16.49 17.84 -11.79
C PHE A 44 15.64 18.83 -10.99
N ASP A 45 16.04 19.16 -9.77
CA ASP A 45 15.33 20.10 -8.88
C ASP A 45 15.17 21.50 -9.51
N GLN A 46 16.18 21.97 -10.22
CA GLN A 46 16.16 23.26 -10.92
C GLN A 46 15.26 23.27 -12.15
N GLU A 47 15.21 22.16 -12.88
CA GLU A 47 14.40 22.03 -14.09
C GLU A 47 12.95 21.64 -13.79
N CYS A 48 12.65 21.10 -12.61
CA CYS A 48 11.28 20.78 -12.20
C CYS A 48 10.47 22.04 -11.90
N GLU A 49 9.40 22.23 -12.67
CA GLU A 49 8.32 23.14 -12.29
C GLU A 49 7.42 22.40 -11.31
N TRP A 50 7.64 22.65 -10.01
CA TRP A 50 6.83 22.09 -8.94
C TRP A 50 5.41 22.66 -9.01
N PRO A 51 4.37 21.82 -9.12
CA PRO A 51 2.99 22.29 -9.16
C PRO A 51 2.73 23.14 -7.91
N GLN A 52 2.28 24.38 -8.12
CA GLN A 52 1.86 25.20 -6.99
C GLN A 52 0.64 24.52 -6.36
N LEU A 53 0.67 24.38 -5.04
CA LEU A 53 -0.53 23.99 -4.33
C LEU A 53 -1.57 25.10 -4.59
N PRO A 54 -2.85 24.74 -4.80
CA PRO A 54 -3.92 25.71 -4.86
C PRO A 54 -3.84 26.62 -3.64
N ASP A 55 -4.18 27.90 -3.80
CA ASP A 55 -4.31 28.86 -2.70
C ASP A 55 -5.43 28.39 -1.78
N LEU A 56 -5.11 27.47 -0.85
CA LEU A 56 -6.03 27.03 0.17
C LEU A 56 -6.19 28.17 1.18
N PRO A 57 -7.42 28.44 1.64
CA PRO A 57 -7.73 29.58 2.52
C PRO A 57 -7.05 29.49 3.89
N PHE A 58 -6.49 28.33 4.24
CA PHE A 58 -5.73 28.11 5.45
C PHE A 58 -4.27 27.81 5.10
N PRO A 59 -3.29 28.50 5.73
CA PRO A 59 -1.88 28.10 5.69
C PRO A 59 -1.70 26.85 6.57
N GLN A 60 -2.40 25.77 6.25
CA GLN A 60 -2.10 24.47 6.81
C GLN A 60 -0.90 23.92 6.04
N ASN A 61 0.02 23.37 6.84
CA ASN A 61 1.27 22.71 6.52
C ASN A 61 1.45 22.36 5.05
N HIS A 62 2.55 22.84 4.45
CA HIS A 62 3.00 22.47 3.10
C HIS A 62 3.33 20.98 2.92
N THR A 63 2.89 20.13 3.86
CA THR A 63 3.16 18.71 4.02
C THR A 63 2.78 17.88 2.81
N ASP A 64 1.93 18.39 1.91
CA ASP A 64 1.37 17.59 0.81
C ASP A 64 1.82 18.03 -0.59
N SER A 65 2.89 18.81 -0.69
CA SER A 65 3.43 19.21 -2.00
C SER A 65 4.16 18.06 -2.70
N LEU A 66 4.20 18.06 -4.03
CA LEU A 66 5.05 17.13 -4.79
C LEU A 66 6.54 17.31 -4.44
N HIS A 67 6.92 18.52 -4.03
CA HIS A 67 8.26 18.85 -3.56
C HIS A 67 8.58 18.20 -2.20
N GLU A 68 7.60 18.03 -1.33
CA GLU A 68 7.76 17.28 -0.08
C GLU A 68 8.05 15.81 -0.36
N LEU A 69 7.25 15.20 -1.24
CA LEU A 69 7.47 13.83 -1.69
C LEU A 69 8.89 13.66 -2.27
N TYR A 70 9.35 14.65 -3.04
CA TYR A 70 10.74 14.68 -3.51
C TYR A 70 11.74 14.76 -2.36
N CYS A 71 11.52 15.61 -1.35
CA CYS A 71 12.39 15.70 -0.18
C CYS A 71 12.47 14.38 0.59
N TRP A 72 11.34 13.69 0.79
CA TRP A 72 11.29 12.37 1.41
C TRP A 72 12.07 11.33 0.60
N PHE A 73 11.85 11.27 -0.71
CA PHE A 73 12.61 10.39 -1.58
C PHE A 73 14.12 10.69 -1.53
N ARG A 74 14.50 11.97 -1.54
CA ARG A 74 15.91 12.38 -1.42
C ARG A 74 16.52 12.03 -0.07
N TYR A 75 15.74 12.12 1.00
CA TYR A 75 16.17 11.69 2.33
C TYR A 75 16.40 10.18 2.35
N HIS A 76 15.46 9.42 1.78
CA HIS A 76 15.54 7.97 1.66
C HIS A 76 16.81 7.50 0.95
N ILE A 77 17.08 8.00 -0.26
CA ILE A 77 18.30 7.66 -1.01
C ILE A 77 19.55 8.30 -0.41
N GLY A 78 19.41 9.12 0.64
CA GLY A 78 20.52 9.79 1.30
C GLY A 78 21.11 10.95 0.51
N ILE A 79 20.46 11.54 -0.49
CA ILE A 79 21.04 12.68 -1.23
C ILE A 79 20.76 14.03 -0.58
N LEU A 80 19.68 14.15 0.19
CA LEU A 80 19.24 15.41 0.78
C LEU A 80 20.30 16.02 1.71
N THR A 81 20.97 15.16 2.48
CA THR A 81 22.00 15.57 3.45
C THR A 81 23.42 15.55 2.86
N TYR A 82 23.57 15.16 1.59
CA TYR A 82 24.88 15.11 0.94
C TYR A 82 25.43 16.51 0.72
N ARG A 83 26.69 16.73 1.12
CA ARG A 83 27.40 17.99 0.90
C ARG A 83 28.69 17.67 0.14
N PRO A 84 28.76 17.93 -1.17
CA PRO A 84 29.98 17.69 -1.93
C PRO A 84 31.11 18.56 -1.35
N ASP A 85 32.31 18.00 -1.30
CA ASP A 85 33.51 18.74 -0.94
C ASP A 85 33.92 19.60 -2.17
N PRO A 86 33.84 20.95 -2.09
CA PRO A 86 34.10 21.81 -3.23
C PRO A 86 35.55 21.74 -3.73
N ASP A 87 36.48 21.27 -2.90
CA ASP A 87 37.89 21.15 -3.25
C ASP A 87 38.26 19.76 -3.78
N ARG A 88 37.34 18.78 -3.71
CA ARG A 88 37.55 17.40 -4.18
C ARG A 88 37.98 17.32 -5.64
N HIS A 89 37.42 18.20 -6.48
CA HIS A 89 37.73 18.24 -7.90
C HIS A 89 39.02 19.01 -8.23
N LYS A 90 39.52 19.85 -7.31
CA LYS A 90 40.73 20.65 -7.54
C LYS A 90 42.00 19.87 -7.27
N ASN A 91 41.98 18.90 -6.34
CA ASN A 91 43.16 18.12 -6.00
C ASN A 91 42.79 16.68 -5.57
N PRO A 92 42.66 15.73 -6.51
CA PRO A 92 42.25 14.35 -6.20
C PRO A 92 43.23 13.61 -5.29
N THR A 93 44.47 14.10 -5.17
CA THR A 93 45.54 13.51 -4.35
C THR A 93 45.65 14.08 -2.94
N ALA A 94 44.91 15.13 -2.60
CA ALA A 94 45.00 15.72 -1.26
C ALA A 94 44.43 14.76 -0.20
N MET A 95 45.27 14.34 0.77
CA MET A 95 44.83 13.56 1.93
C MET A 95 43.70 14.30 2.64
N ARG A 96 42.54 13.63 2.73
CA ARG A 96 41.33 14.13 3.40
C ARG A 96 41.64 14.46 4.86
N LYS A 97 41.39 15.70 5.28
CA LYS A 97 41.13 15.96 6.69
C LYS A 97 39.73 15.40 7.01
N PRO A 98 39.56 14.65 8.12
CA PRO A 98 38.23 14.18 8.50
C PRO A 98 37.31 15.39 8.67
N ASN A 99 36.23 15.44 7.89
CA ASN A 99 35.26 16.52 7.97
C ASN A 99 34.58 16.42 9.35
N PRO A 100 34.65 17.43 10.23
CA PRO A 100 34.01 17.38 11.54
C PRO A 100 32.48 17.35 11.47
N ARG A 101 31.89 17.62 10.30
CA ARG A 101 30.47 17.45 9.99
C ARG A 101 30.20 16.18 9.19
N ARG A 102 31.03 15.14 9.37
CA ARG A 102 30.86 13.87 8.67
C ARG A 102 29.47 13.34 8.97
N ARG A 103 28.75 13.02 7.92
CA ARG A 103 27.39 12.50 8.01
C ARG A 103 27.39 11.13 8.74
N PRO A 104 26.24 10.63 9.20
CA PRO A 104 26.09 9.25 9.64
C PRO A 104 26.48 8.26 8.53
N ALA A 105 27.28 7.24 8.83
CA ALA A 105 27.75 6.25 7.84
C ALA A 105 26.59 5.66 7.01
N GLU A 106 25.47 5.40 7.66
CA GLU A 106 24.23 4.90 7.06
C GLU A 106 23.74 5.72 5.85
N GLN A 107 23.92 7.05 5.85
CA GLN A 107 23.50 7.88 4.72
C GLN A 107 24.45 7.79 3.53
N ASP A 108 25.73 7.50 3.76
CA ASP A 108 26.66 7.18 2.67
C ASP A 108 26.30 5.81 2.10
N ASP A 109 25.96 4.84 2.96
CA ASP A 109 25.54 3.50 2.55
C ASP A 109 24.25 3.53 1.71
N ARG A 110 23.27 4.36 2.09
CA ARG A 110 22.03 4.58 1.29
C ARG A 110 22.31 5.14 -0.09
N LEU A 111 23.23 6.11 -0.20
CA LEU A 111 23.64 6.68 -1.49
C LEU A 111 24.34 5.64 -2.37
N GLU A 112 25.29 4.90 -1.80
CA GLU A 112 26.00 3.86 -2.54
C GLU A 112 25.04 2.75 -2.96
N THR A 113 24.14 2.34 -2.07
CA THR A 113 23.10 1.34 -2.39
C THR A 113 22.21 1.82 -3.53
N PHE A 114 21.75 3.08 -3.53
CA PHE A 114 20.94 3.60 -4.63
C PHE A 114 21.72 3.64 -5.95
N ILE A 115 23.01 3.99 -5.92
CA ILE A 115 23.86 4.04 -7.11
C ILE A 115 24.05 2.64 -7.71
N TYR A 116 24.20 1.61 -6.89
CA TYR A 116 24.50 0.25 -7.37
C TYR A 116 23.28 -0.66 -7.49
N SER A 117 22.19 -0.36 -6.80
CA SER A 117 20.94 -1.13 -6.81
C SER A 117 19.72 -0.22 -6.64
N PRO A 118 19.46 0.68 -7.63
CA PRO A 118 18.32 1.59 -7.58
C PRO A 118 16.98 0.84 -7.46
N TYR A 119 16.88 -0.36 -8.04
CA TYR A 119 15.68 -1.19 -7.94
C TYR A 119 15.36 -1.53 -6.49
N ALA A 120 16.33 -2.09 -5.75
CA ALA A 120 16.13 -2.48 -4.36
C ALA A 120 15.85 -1.26 -3.47
N THR A 121 16.56 -0.15 -3.68
CA THR A 121 16.35 1.07 -2.90
C THR A 121 14.96 1.67 -3.12
N ILE A 122 14.49 1.74 -4.37
CA ILE A 122 13.15 2.27 -4.68
C ILE A 122 12.06 1.29 -4.24
N GLN A 123 12.28 -0.02 -4.40
CA GLN A 123 11.35 -1.02 -3.89
C GLN A 123 11.18 -0.91 -2.37
N GLN A 124 12.28 -0.74 -1.63
CA GLN A 124 12.24 -0.52 -0.18
C GLN A 124 11.50 0.78 0.15
N PHE A 125 11.78 1.87 -0.57
CA PHE A 125 11.10 3.16 -0.39
C PHE A 125 9.59 3.03 -0.52
N LEU A 126 9.12 2.34 -1.56
CA LEU A 126 7.70 2.16 -1.88
C LEU A 126 7.04 1.02 -1.07
N SER A 127 7.81 0.34 -0.22
CA SER A 127 7.35 -0.71 0.70
C SER A 127 7.41 -0.18 2.13
N CYS A 128 8.15 -0.84 3.03
CA CYS A 128 8.21 -0.50 4.45
C CYS A 128 8.37 1.00 4.77
N ASP A 129 9.25 1.74 4.08
CA ASP A 129 9.44 3.17 4.38
C ASP A 129 8.18 3.97 4.08
N TRP A 130 7.48 3.67 2.98
CA TRP A 130 6.21 4.30 2.58
C TRP A 130 5.09 4.13 3.60
N TYR A 131 5.01 2.94 4.21
CA TYR A 131 3.98 2.60 5.18
C TYR A 131 4.32 3.16 6.57
N ASN A 132 5.58 3.10 6.99
CA ASN A 132 6.05 3.62 8.27
C ASN A 132 5.82 5.12 8.44
N ILE A 133 5.97 5.89 7.36
CA ILE A 133 5.72 7.34 7.36
C ILE A 133 4.24 7.69 7.13
N GLY A 134 3.36 6.69 6.97
CA GLY A 134 1.92 6.87 6.79
C GLY A 134 1.50 7.30 5.38
N HIS A 135 2.42 7.33 4.41
CA HIS A 135 2.11 7.79 3.06
C HIS A 135 1.17 6.85 2.29
N ALA A 136 1.13 5.57 2.68
CA ALA A 136 0.20 4.57 2.13
C ALA A 136 -1.28 4.92 2.36
N TRP A 137 -1.58 5.77 3.34
CA TRP A 137 -2.95 6.21 3.66
C TRP A 137 -3.38 7.43 2.86
N LEU A 138 -2.43 8.14 2.26
CA LEU A 138 -2.66 9.37 1.54
C LEU A 138 -2.90 9.08 0.06
N LYS A 139 -4.17 9.12 -0.34
CA LYS A 139 -4.65 8.82 -1.71
C LYS A 139 -3.86 9.56 -2.79
N ARG A 140 -3.60 10.84 -2.58
CA ARG A 140 -2.82 11.67 -3.50
C ARG A 140 -1.41 11.14 -3.71
N TRP A 141 -0.74 10.73 -2.64
CA TRP A 141 0.64 10.25 -2.70
C TRP A 141 0.73 8.87 -3.33
N CYS A 142 -0.20 7.98 -3.03
CA CYS A 142 -0.31 6.69 -3.71
C CYS A 142 -0.48 6.85 -5.23
N ARG A 143 -1.23 7.87 -5.67
CA ARG A 143 -1.36 8.23 -7.09
C ARG A 143 -0.08 8.84 -7.67
N ASP A 144 0.55 9.78 -6.97
CA ASP A 144 1.57 10.64 -7.56
C ASP A 144 2.99 10.02 -7.52
N VAL A 145 3.32 9.17 -6.54
CA VAL A 145 4.69 8.70 -6.31
C VAL A 145 5.29 7.88 -7.44
N GLY A 146 4.52 6.95 -8.02
CA GLY A 146 4.99 6.11 -9.13
C GLY A 146 5.36 6.94 -10.37
N TYR A 147 4.58 7.99 -10.65
CA TYR A 147 4.90 8.93 -11.72
C TYR A 147 6.12 9.76 -11.38
N PHE A 148 6.17 10.32 -10.16
CA PHE A 148 7.22 11.22 -9.73
C PHE A 148 8.61 10.55 -9.81
N ILE A 149 8.75 9.39 -9.17
CA ILE A 149 10.02 8.63 -9.20
C ILE A 149 10.29 8.14 -10.62
N GLY A 150 9.25 7.78 -11.39
CA GLY A 150 9.36 7.42 -12.80
C GLY A 150 10.05 8.51 -13.63
N PHE A 151 9.65 9.77 -13.47
CA PHE A 151 10.29 10.90 -14.13
C PHE A 151 11.75 11.10 -13.71
N TYR A 152 12.06 10.90 -12.43
CA TYR A 152 13.43 11.00 -11.93
C TYR A 152 14.33 9.90 -12.53
N VAL A 153 13.85 8.65 -12.58
CA VAL A 153 14.58 7.53 -13.20
C VAL A 153 14.75 7.75 -14.70
N ASP A 154 13.71 8.20 -15.40
CA ASP A 154 13.80 8.54 -16.83
C ASP A 154 14.79 9.68 -17.08
N PHE A 155 14.87 10.65 -16.17
CA PHE A 155 15.89 11.70 -16.23
C PHE A 155 17.31 11.11 -16.09
N LEU A 156 17.55 10.23 -15.12
CA LEU A 156 18.85 9.56 -14.96
C LEU A 156 19.24 8.76 -16.21
N LEU A 157 18.29 8.08 -16.84
CA LEU A 157 18.49 7.37 -18.11
C LEU A 157 18.85 8.34 -19.25
N ARG A 158 18.13 9.46 -19.39
CA ARG A 158 18.38 10.48 -20.44
C ARG A 158 19.77 11.11 -20.34
N ILE A 159 20.25 11.37 -19.13
CA ILE A 159 21.60 11.94 -18.92
C ILE A 159 22.71 10.89 -18.97
N LYS A 160 22.37 9.61 -19.21
CA LYS A 160 23.31 8.47 -19.19
C LYS A 160 24.07 8.41 -17.86
N PHE A 161 23.31 8.37 -16.76
CA PHE A 161 23.88 8.33 -15.42
C PHE A 161 24.78 7.11 -15.22
N HIS A 162 24.41 5.94 -15.74
CA HIS A 162 25.30 4.78 -15.86
C HIS A 162 25.77 4.58 -17.30
N TYR A 163 27.02 4.12 -17.43
CA TYR A 163 27.60 3.65 -18.71
C TYR A 163 27.74 2.14 -18.76
N ASP A 164 27.79 1.50 -17.59
CA ASP A 164 27.87 0.07 -17.43
C ASP A 164 26.52 -0.58 -17.75
N GLU A 165 26.54 -1.69 -18.50
CA GLU A 165 25.31 -2.34 -18.97
C GLU A 165 24.51 -2.95 -17.81
N ASP A 166 25.19 -3.49 -16.78
CA ASP A 166 24.52 -4.11 -15.63
C ASP A 166 23.79 -3.05 -14.80
N MET A 167 24.47 -1.92 -14.50
CA MET A 167 23.83 -0.81 -13.77
C MET A 167 22.72 -0.12 -14.57
N LEU A 168 22.84 -0.09 -15.91
CA LEU A 168 21.76 0.37 -16.77
C LEU A 168 20.56 -0.57 -16.70
N GLY A 169 20.80 -1.89 -16.66
CA GLY A 169 19.79 -2.92 -16.45
C GLY A 169 18.99 -2.71 -15.16
N GLU A 170 19.67 -2.35 -14.06
CA GLU A 170 19.02 -2.02 -12.77
C GLU A 170 18.06 -0.83 -12.88
N LEU A 171 18.44 0.26 -13.58
CA LEU A 171 17.54 1.39 -13.80
C LEU A 171 16.33 1.02 -14.69
N LEU A 172 16.52 0.14 -15.67
CA LEU A 172 15.41 -0.34 -16.51
C LEU A 172 14.45 -1.23 -15.71
N ALA A 173 14.97 -2.15 -14.89
CA ALA A 173 14.15 -2.93 -13.97
C ALA A 173 13.39 -2.03 -12.97
N THR A 174 14.04 -0.96 -12.50
CA THR A 174 13.40 0.04 -11.63
C THR A 174 12.24 0.73 -12.33
N LYS A 175 12.37 1.01 -13.63
CA LYS A 175 11.27 1.57 -14.42
C LYS A 175 10.08 0.62 -14.50
N GLU A 176 10.32 -0.68 -14.70
CA GLU A 176 9.25 -1.69 -14.71
C GLU A 176 8.51 -1.76 -13.36
N LEU A 177 9.25 -1.71 -12.24
CA LEU A 177 8.68 -1.60 -10.90
C LEU A 177 7.78 -0.36 -10.75
N LEU A 178 8.22 0.78 -11.29
CA LEU A 178 7.45 2.03 -11.20
C LEU A 178 6.19 2.02 -12.07
N GLU A 179 6.18 1.32 -13.20
CA GLU A 179 4.95 1.08 -13.95
C GLU A 179 3.95 0.24 -13.15
N LEU A 180 4.43 -0.75 -12.40
CA LEU A 180 3.59 -1.53 -11.49
C LEU A 180 3.09 -0.66 -10.32
N ALA A 181 3.95 0.16 -9.73
CA ALA A 181 3.60 1.05 -8.61
C ALA A 181 2.53 2.08 -8.97
N LYS A 182 2.52 2.61 -10.21
CA LYS A 182 1.46 3.51 -10.71
C LYS A 182 0.07 2.86 -10.70
N ILE A 183 0.01 1.53 -10.75
CA ILE A 183 -1.23 0.76 -10.77
C ILE A 183 -1.57 0.31 -9.35
N GLU A 184 -0.64 -0.34 -8.66
CA GLU A 184 -0.92 -1.02 -7.40
C GLU A 184 -1.00 -0.09 -6.20
N LEU A 185 -0.21 0.99 -6.11
CA LEU A 185 -0.26 1.87 -4.93
C LEU A 185 -1.61 2.60 -4.80
N PRO A 186 -2.21 3.17 -5.86
CA PRO A 186 -3.58 3.65 -5.76
C PRO A 186 -4.57 2.54 -5.41
N GLN A 187 -4.31 1.33 -5.92
CA GLN A 187 -5.17 0.18 -5.68
C GLN A 187 -5.13 -0.30 -4.23
N THR A 188 -4.03 -0.14 -3.49
CA THR A 188 -3.99 -0.50 -2.06
C THR A 188 -5.03 0.29 -1.28
N HIS A 189 -5.14 1.59 -1.53
CA HIS A 189 -6.12 2.47 -0.91
C HIS A 189 -7.56 2.13 -1.35
N ILE A 190 -7.79 1.87 -2.63
CA ILE A 190 -9.14 1.49 -3.11
C ILE A 190 -9.57 0.15 -2.51
N THR A 191 -8.65 -0.82 -2.47
CA THR A 191 -8.91 -2.16 -1.92
C THR A 191 -9.14 -2.09 -0.41
N SER A 192 -8.43 -1.21 0.32
CA SER A 192 -8.58 -1.09 1.76
C SER A 192 -9.95 -0.56 2.16
N LEU A 193 -10.44 0.43 1.42
CA LEU A 193 -11.81 0.89 1.51
C LEU A 193 -12.75 -0.27 1.16
N ALA A 194 -12.65 -0.82 -0.04
CA ALA A 194 -13.56 -1.87 -0.53
C ALA A 194 -13.72 -3.07 0.44
N LEU A 195 -12.62 -3.58 1.02
CA LEU A 195 -12.65 -4.70 1.96
C LEU A 195 -13.31 -4.38 3.30
N SER A 196 -13.31 -3.11 3.71
CA SER A 196 -13.87 -2.69 5.00
C SER A 196 -15.40 -2.61 5.00
N TYR A 197 -16.04 -2.67 3.82
CA TYR A 197 -17.45 -2.33 3.64
C TYR A 197 -18.37 -3.51 3.23
N SER A 198 -19.67 -3.20 3.19
CA SER A 198 -20.82 -4.05 2.85
C SER A 198 -20.91 -5.41 3.57
N PHE A 199 -20.39 -6.49 2.98
CA PHE A 199 -20.50 -7.84 3.55
C PHE A 199 -19.71 -8.01 4.84
N ALA A 200 -18.45 -7.57 4.86
CA ALA A 200 -17.59 -7.65 6.04
C ALA A 200 -18.22 -6.92 7.22
N ARG A 201 -18.68 -5.68 7.01
CA ARG A 201 -19.44 -4.91 8.01
C ARG A 201 -20.69 -5.64 8.50
N GLY A 202 -21.49 -6.18 7.59
CA GLY A 202 -22.69 -6.95 7.95
C GLY A 202 -22.39 -8.17 8.81
N CYS A 203 -21.32 -8.90 8.52
CA CYS A 203 -20.85 -10.00 9.35
C CYS A 203 -20.32 -9.54 10.71
N ARG A 204 -19.59 -8.41 10.75
CA ARG A 204 -19.16 -7.78 12.01
C ARG A 204 -20.35 -7.42 12.87
N GLU A 205 -21.32 -6.67 12.37
CA GLU A 205 -22.52 -6.33 13.14
C GLU A 205 -23.28 -7.56 13.64
N LEU A 206 -23.27 -8.64 12.85
CA LEU A 206 -23.93 -9.89 13.20
C LEU A 206 -23.18 -10.71 14.28
N TYR A 207 -21.85 -10.70 14.27
CA TYR A 207 -21.02 -11.60 15.09
C TYR A 207 -20.11 -10.87 16.11
N SER A 208 -19.97 -9.55 16.02
CA SER A 208 -19.10 -8.70 16.86
C SER A 208 -19.35 -8.82 18.36
N PRO A 209 -20.60 -8.93 18.87
CA PRO A 209 -20.81 -9.14 20.31
C PRO A 209 -20.09 -10.39 20.85
N ILE A 210 -19.84 -11.38 19.99
CA ILE A 210 -19.15 -12.63 20.34
C ILE A 210 -17.62 -12.45 20.29
N LEU A 211 -17.13 -11.68 19.32
CA LEU A 211 -15.70 -11.40 19.13
C LEU A 211 -15.16 -10.45 20.20
N PHE A 212 -15.89 -9.39 20.55
CA PHE A 212 -15.40 -8.39 21.50
C PHE A 212 -15.55 -8.81 22.97
N HIS A 213 -16.57 -9.59 23.35
CA HIS A 213 -16.75 -9.98 24.77
C HIS A 213 -15.75 -11.02 25.28
N GLY A 214 -14.92 -11.63 24.40
CA GLY A 214 -13.87 -12.57 24.79
C GLY A 214 -12.44 -12.04 24.65
N PHE A 215 -12.23 -10.93 23.94
CA PHE A 215 -10.91 -10.57 23.36
C PHE A 215 -10.52 -9.10 23.47
N VAL A 216 -11.12 -8.34 24.40
CA VAL A 216 -10.53 -7.04 24.71
C VAL A 216 -9.18 -7.28 25.37
N ARG A 217 -8.10 -6.94 24.66
CA ARG A 217 -6.81 -6.66 25.32
C ARG A 217 -7.08 -5.58 26.36
N PRO A 218 -6.88 -5.84 27.67
CA PRO A 218 -7.17 -4.87 28.73
C PRO A 218 -6.55 -3.50 28.48
N GLU A 219 -5.44 -3.45 27.74
CA GLU A 219 -4.72 -2.22 27.37
C GLU A 219 -5.53 -1.27 26.45
N VAL A 220 -6.38 -1.77 25.55
CA VAL A 220 -7.13 -0.90 24.60
C VAL A 220 -8.40 -0.36 25.24
N GLU A 221 -9.09 -1.14 26.08
CA GLU A 221 -10.21 -0.61 26.88
C GLU A 221 -9.73 0.43 27.89
N GLN A 222 -8.57 0.24 28.53
CA GLN A 222 -7.96 1.28 29.37
C GLN A 222 -7.69 2.54 28.55
N PHE A 223 -7.02 2.43 27.40
CA PHE A 223 -6.69 3.58 26.56
C PHE A 223 -7.94 4.33 26.05
N VAL A 224 -8.95 3.62 25.55
CA VAL A 224 -10.20 4.24 25.05
C VAL A 224 -11.04 4.81 26.20
N SER A 225 -10.99 4.24 27.39
CA SER A 225 -11.64 4.79 28.59
C SER A 225 -10.92 6.00 29.19
N GLU A 226 -9.62 6.15 28.91
CA GLU A 226 -8.78 7.25 29.36
C GLU A 226 -8.79 8.45 28.40
N LEU A 227 -9.20 8.26 27.14
CA LEU A 227 -9.34 9.33 26.18
C LEU A 227 -10.58 10.18 26.45
N ASP A 228 -10.40 11.50 26.48
CA ASP A 228 -11.52 12.45 26.55
C ASP A 228 -12.40 12.28 25.30
N PRO A 229 -13.73 12.11 25.43
CA PRO A 229 -14.66 12.10 24.31
C PRO A 229 -14.48 13.27 23.33
N GLN A 230 -14.01 14.43 23.80
CA GLN A 230 -13.73 15.59 22.94
C GLN A 230 -12.49 15.38 22.07
N ASP A 231 -11.43 14.76 22.58
CA ASP A 231 -10.21 14.47 21.81
C ASP A 231 -10.48 13.40 20.74
N LEU A 232 -11.32 12.41 21.06
CA LEU A 232 -11.76 11.38 20.12
C LEU A 232 -12.62 11.97 18.99
N GLN A 233 -13.44 12.98 19.31
CA GLN A 233 -14.28 13.66 18.34
C GLN A 233 -13.48 14.61 17.43
N VAL A 234 -12.41 15.24 17.94
CA VAL A 234 -11.45 16.04 17.14
C VAL A 234 -10.65 15.14 16.18
N ALA A 235 -10.12 14.01 16.67
CA ALA A 235 -9.37 13.07 15.83
C ALA A 235 -10.23 12.43 14.72
N LEU A 236 -11.52 12.19 14.99
CA LEU A 236 -12.46 11.68 13.99
C LEU A 236 -12.95 12.76 13.01
N SER A 237 -13.06 14.02 13.44
CA SER A 237 -13.36 15.13 12.53
C SER A 237 -12.20 15.48 11.61
N ASP A 238 -10.96 15.31 12.06
CA ASP A 238 -9.76 15.49 11.22
C ASP A 238 -9.60 14.37 10.16
N LEU A 239 -10.28 13.22 10.36
CA LEU A 239 -10.33 12.11 9.39
C LEU A 239 -11.53 12.20 8.43
N HIS A 240 -12.54 13.00 8.78
CA HIS A 240 -13.68 13.35 7.92
C HIS A 240 -13.50 14.80 7.45
N ASP A 241 -12.49 15.05 6.63
CA ASP A 241 -12.47 16.25 5.80
C ASP A 241 -13.65 16.13 4.80
N GLU A 242 -14.82 16.67 5.18
CA GLU A 242 -16.01 16.74 4.31
C GLU A 242 -15.77 17.59 3.04
N ASP A 243 -14.60 18.22 2.91
CA ASP A 243 -14.17 18.96 1.72
C ASP A 243 -13.38 18.09 0.70
N GLU A 244 -13.11 16.80 0.99
CA GLU A 244 -12.43 15.90 0.03
C GLU A 244 -13.29 15.58 -1.23
N ASP A 245 -14.58 15.95 -1.20
CA ASP A 245 -15.50 15.79 -2.34
C ASP A 245 -15.50 16.98 -3.33
N THR A 246 -14.73 18.04 -3.08
CA THR A 246 -14.71 19.24 -3.94
C THR A 246 -13.33 19.64 -4.48
N TRP A 247 -12.50 18.67 -4.86
CA TRP A 247 -11.25 18.97 -5.58
C TRP A 247 -11.52 19.30 -7.07
N PRO A 248 -11.46 20.57 -7.54
CA PRO A 248 -12.06 20.99 -8.83
C PRO A 248 -11.22 20.70 -10.09
N TRP A 249 -10.13 19.93 -10.03
CA TRP A 249 -9.17 19.82 -11.14
C TRP A 249 -8.97 18.41 -11.71
N ILE A 250 -10.01 17.57 -11.71
CA ILE A 250 -10.03 16.39 -12.58
C ILE A 250 -11.02 16.64 -13.73
N PRO A 251 -10.62 17.34 -14.81
CA PRO A 251 -11.39 17.31 -16.04
C PRO A 251 -11.16 15.93 -16.71
N ASP A 252 -12.23 15.17 -16.90
CA ASP A 252 -12.34 13.94 -17.71
C ASP A 252 -12.15 12.57 -17.04
N VAL A 253 -12.01 12.47 -15.72
CA VAL A 253 -12.33 11.23 -14.99
C VAL A 253 -13.45 11.54 -14.02
N ASP A 254 -14.63 11.00 -14.29
CA ASP A 254 -15.79 11.13 -13.41
C ASP A 254 -15.43 10.60 -12.00
N PRO A 255 -15.26 11.47 -10.98
CA PRO A 255 -15.03 11.03 -9.61
C PRO A 255 -16.20 10.17 -9.10
N ALA A 256 -17.41 10.39 -9.65
CA ALA A 256 -18.61 9.60 -9.36
C ALA A 256 -18.58 8.19 -9.99
N SER A 257 -17.65 7.89 -10.91
CA SER A 257 -17.45 6.52 -11.40
C SER A 257 -16.76 5.62 -10.37
N TRP A 258 -16.03 6.21 -9.42
CA TRP A 258 -15.43 5.54 -8.25
C TRP A 258 -16.35 5.56 -7.03
N LEU A 259 -17.29 6.52 -6.99
CA LEU A 259 -18.32 6.72 -5.97
C LEU A 259 -19.74 6.34 -6.48
N LYS A 260 -19.87 5.24 -7.23
CA LYS A 260 -21.18 4.58 -7.40
C LYS A 260 -21.69 4.16 -6.00
N PRO A 261 -23.02 4.13 -5.78
CA PRO A 261 -23.67 4.54 -4.53
C PRO A 261 -22.91 4.04 -3.30
N ASP A 262 -22.72 4.94 -2.34
CA ASP A 262 -21.93 4.73 -1.15
C ASP A 262 -22.03 3.27 -0.66
N PRO A 263 -20.98 2.43 -0.81
CA PRO A 263 -20.99 1.07 -0.29
C PRO A 263 -21.26 1.01 1.23
N ASN A 264 -21.29 2.17 1.93
CA ASN A 264 -21.78 2.33 3.29
C ASN A 264 -23.28 2.05 3.49
N GLU A 265 -24.12 1.99 2.46
CA GLU A 265 -25.57 1.74 2.64
C GLU A 265 -26.00 0.28 2.49
N ALA A 266 -25.17 -0.57 1.86
CA ALA A 266 -25.54 -1.95 1.61
C ALA A 266 -25.42 -2.80 2.88
N THR A 267 -26.46 -2.76 3.72
CA THR A 267 -26.62 -3.69 4.85
C THR A 267 -26.54 -5.14 4.38
N LEU A 268 -26.22 -6.07 5.29
CA LEU A 268 -26.27 -7.52 4.97
C LEU A 268 -27.63 -7.93 4.37
N LEU A 269 -28.70 -7.26 4.81
CA LEU A 269 -30.06 -7.42 4.28
C LEU A 269 -30.19 -6.91 2.84
N ALA A 270 -29.51 -5.83 2.45
CA ALA A 270 -29.50 -5.36 1.07
C ALA A 270 -28.79 -6.36 0.14
N LEU A 271 -27.67 -6.93 0.59
CA LEU A 271 -26.89 -7.90 -0.19
C LEU A 271 -27.57 -9.27 -0.32
N LEU A 272 -27.99 -9.84 0.82
CA LEU A 272 -28.50 -11.21 0.87
C LEU A 272 -30.03 -11.27 0.87
N GLY A 273 -30.73 -10.15 1.08
CA GLY A 273 -32.14 -10.19 1.47
C GLY A 273 -32.32 -10.81 2.86
N PRO A 274 -33.57 -11.15 3.24
CA PRO A 274 -33.85 -11.90 4.45
C PRO A 274 -33.10 -13.24 4.46
N THR A 275 -32.09 -13.37 5.32
CA THR A 275 -31.19 -14.54 5.36
C THR A 275 -31.31 -15.34 6.65
N ARG A 276 -31.04 -16.65 6.58
CA ARG A 276 -30.93 -17.55 7.74
C ARG A 276 -29.48 -17.77 8.19
N LEU A 277 -28.54 -16.99 7.65
CA LEU A 277 -27.12 -17.06 8.00
C LEU A 277 -26.87 -17.07 9.54
N PRO A 278 -27.49 -16.19 10.36
CA PRO A 278 -27.27 -16.18 11.82
C PRO A 278 -27.70 -17.47 12.53
N LEU A 279 -28.72 -18.15 11.99
CA LEU A 279 -29.33 -19.33 12.59
C LEU A 279 -28.63 -20.63 12.18
N THR A 280 -27.94 -20.60 11.05
CA THR A 280 -27.31 -21.77 10.43
C THR A 280 -25.80 -21.78 10.61
N HIS A 281 -25.18 -20.61 10.74
CA HIS A 281 -23.74 -20.44 10.86
C HIS A 281 -23.36 -19.74 12.17
N HIS A 282 -22.09 -19.87 12.53
CA HIS A 282 -21.44 -19.19 13.64
C HIS A 282 -19.98 -18.91 13.25
N VAL A 283 -19.29 -18.08 14.04
CA VAL A 283 -17.85 -17.88 13.86
C VAL A 283 -17.11 -19.10 14.41
N GLY A 284 -16.22 -19.66 13.60
CA GLY A 284 -15.38 -20.80 13.98
C GLY A 284 -14.02 -20.35 14.49
N MET A 285 -13.10 -20.14 13.57
CA MET A 285 -11.75 -19.66 13.84
C MET A 285 -11.59 -18.17 13.54
N VAL A 286 -10.67 -17.55 14.26
CA VAL A 286 -10.18 -16.20 13.97
C VAL A 286 -8.69 -16.30 13.67
N GLU A 287 -8.26 -15.65 12.59
CA GLU A 287 -6.87 -15.62 12.16
C GLU A 287 -6.43 -14.19 11.93
N THR A 288 -5.33 -13.75 12.55
CA THR A 288 -4.68 -12.48 12.19
C THR A 288 -3.42 -12.79 11.40
N SER A 289 -3.35 -12.36 10.14
CA SER A 289 -2.20 -12.64 9.27
C SER A 289 -2.13 -11.73 8.06
N THR A 290 -1.00 -11.77 7.35
CA THR A 290 -0.88 -11.23 6.00
C THR A 290 -1.04 -12.34 4.97
N ARG A 291 -1.96 -12.12 4.02
CA ARG A 291 -2.28 -13.07 2.97
C ARG A 291 -2.14 -12.44 1.59
N ARG A 292 -1.71 -13.22 0.60
CA ARG A 292 -1.57 -12.79 -0.80
C ARG A 292 -2.82 -13.13 -1.60
N ILE A 293 -3.30 -12.20 -2.43
CA ILE A 293 -4.39 -12.46 -3.38
C ILE A 293 -3.91 -13.45 -4.45
N LEU A 294 -4.42 -14.67 -4.38
CA LEU A 294 -4.09 -15.75 -5.31
C LEU A 294 -5.10 -15.84 -6.46
N ARG A 295 -6.38 -15.59 -6.20
CA ARG A 295 -7.40 -15.66 -7.24
C ARG A 295 -8.66 -14.92 -6.84
N VAL A 296 -9.29 -14.28 -7.81
CA VAL A 296 -10.63 -13.70 -7.68
C VAL A 296 -11.61 -14.58 -8.47
N VAL A 297 -12.73 -14.95 -7.85
CA VAL A 297 -13.76 -15.79 -8.47
C VAL A 297 -15.09 -15.04 -8.42
N PRO A 298 -15.74 -14.80 -9.58
CA PRO A 298 -17.04 -14.14 -9.61
C PRO A 298 -18.13 -15.02 -8.97
N PRO A 299 -19.31 -14.44 -8.67
CA PRO A 299 -20.43 -15.22 -8.19
C PRO A 299 -20.81 -16.32 -9.17
N SER A 300 -21.22 -17.45 -8.63
CA SER A 300 -21.65 -18.60 -9.40
C SER A 300 -22.94 -18.27 -10.15
N ALA A 301 -23.05 -18.70 -11.40
CA ALA A 301 -24.30 -18.58 -12.13
C ALA A 301 -25.42 -19.31 -11.36
N ALA A 302 -26.60 -18.68 -11.28
CA ALA A 302 -27.76 -19.28 -10.63
C ALA A 302 -28.12 -20.62 -11.32
N GLY A 303 -27.75 -21.72 -10.68
CA GLY A 303 -28.07 -23.06 -11.15
C GLY A 303 -29.54 -23.42 -10.90
N PRO A 304 -30.02 -24.55 -11.46
CA PRO A 304 -31.29 -25.11 -11.06
C PRO A 304 -31.25 -25.40 -9.55
N ARG A 305 -32.26 -24.91 -8.82
CA ARG A 305 -32.37 -25.08 -7.37
C ARG A 305 -32.16 -26.55 -7.00
N ARG A 306 -31.11 -26.83 -6.23
CA ARG A 306 -30.84 -28.17 -5.73
C ARG A 306 -31.71 -28.42 -4.49
N ASN A 307 -32.18 -29.66 -4.34
CA ASN A 307 -32.81 -30.07 -3.09
C ASN A 307 -31.70 -30.25 -2.04
N HIS A 308 -31.46 -29.21 -1.24
CA HIS A 308 -30.49 -29.28 -0.16
C HIS A 308 -30.99 -30.17 0.97
N ALA A 309 -30.12 -31.05 1.47
CA ALA A 309 -30.43 -31.91 2.60
C ALA A 309 -30.57 -31.12 3.92
N ASP A 310 -29.87 -29.99 4.04
CA ASP A 310 -29.93 -29.13 5.22
C ASP A 310 -29.97 -27.62 4.87
N ALA A 311 -30.35 -26.81 5.86
CA ALA A 311 -30.49 -25.37 5.70
C ALA A 311 -29.14 -24.64 5.57
N ALA A 312 -28.04 -25.20 6.07
CA ALA A 312 -26.72 -24.57 5.98
C ALA A 312 -26.20 -24.65 4.54
N SER A 313 -26.30 -25.82 3.90
CA SER A 313 -25.93 -26.04 2.50
C SER A 313 -26.72 -25.16 1.54
N ALA A 314 -27.99 -24.89 1.84
CA ALA A 314 -28.80 -23.96 1.06
C ALA A 314 -28.30 -22.51 1.17
N ILE A 315 -27.84 -22.11 2.35
CA ILE A 315 -27.25 -20.78 2.57
C ILE A 315 -25.87 -20.69 1.92
N GLU A 316 -25.04 -21.73 1.98
CA GLU A 316 -23.75 -21.75 1.26
C GLU A 316 -23.93 -21.62 -0.25
N GLU A 317 -24.91 -22.32 -0.85
CA GLU A 317 -25.25 -22.14 -2.28
C GLU A 317 -25.74 -20.72 -2.57
N GLU A 318 -26.52 -20.11 -1.67
CA GLU A 318 -26.94 -18.72 -1.82
C GLU A 318 -25.76 -17.73 -1.74
N LEU A 319 -24.82 -17.93 -0.82
CA LEU A 319 -23.59 -17.12 -0.71
C LEU A 319 -22.76 -17.25 -1.99
N ASP A 320 -22.59 -18.47 -2.51
CA ASP A 320 -21.84 -18.74 -3.74
C ASP A 320 -22.46 -18.08 -4.97
N VAL A 321 -23.78 -17.92 -5.02
CA VAL A 321 -24.51 -17.30 -6.13
C VAL A 321 -24.54 -15.77 -6.03
N ARG A 322 -24.53 -15.21 -4.81
CA ARG A 322 -24.67 -13.76 -4.58
C ARG A 322 -23.35 -13.03 -4.40
N LEU A 323 -22.33 -13.70 -3.87
CA LEU A 323 -21.09 -13.05 -3.45
C LEU A 323 -19.91 -13.50 -4.32
N GLY A 324 -18.95 -12.61 -4.45
CA GLY A 324 -17.65 -12.92 -5.01
C GLY A 324 -16.75 -13.62 -3.98
N LYS A 325 -15.72 -14.31 -4.48
CA LYS A 325 -14.74 -15.00 -3.63
C LYS A 325 -13.34 -14.51 -3.96
N VAL A 326 -12.60 -14.09 -2.95
CA VAL A 326 -11.17 -13.80 -3.04
C VAL A 326 -10.42 -14.91 -2.30
N ILE A 327 -9.64 -15.68 -3.04
CA ILE A 327 -8.81 -16.75 -2.48
C ILE A 327 -7.48 -16.14 -2.10
N LEU A 328 -7.16 -16.23 -0.82
CA LEU A 328 -5.94 -15.67 -0.26
C LEU A 328 -5.00 -16.79 0.17
N ALA A 329 -3.76 -16.74 -0.32
CA ALA A 329 -2.68 -17.64 0.06
C ALA A 329 -1.86 -17.05 1.22
N PRO A 330 -1.16 -17.87 2.01
CA PRO A 330 -0.17 -17.36 2.97
C PRO A 330 0.85 -16.43 2.27
N TRP A 331 1.17 -15.29 2.87
CA TRP A 331 2.21 -14.39 2.32
C TRP A 331 3.62 -14.92 2.56
N GLY A 332 3.85 -15.46 3.75
CA GLY A 332 5.16 -15.86 4.27
C GLY A 332 5.32 -15.38 5.70
N LEU A 333 6.45 -15.70 6.33
CA LEU A 333 6.85 -15.08 7.59
C LEU A 333 7.61 -13.78 7.28
N PRO A 334 7.50 -12.76 8.16
CA PRO A 334 8.35 -11.59 8.05
C PRO A 334 9.82 -11.99 8.15
N SER A 335 10.70 -11.12 7.65
CA SER A 335 12.14 -11.30 7.85
C SER A 335 12.44 -11.40 9.35
N PRO A 336 13.26 -12.35 9.83
CA PRO A 336 13.63 -12.44 11.24
C PRO A 336 14.31 -11.17 11.74
N ASP A 337 14.89 -10.39 10.83
CA ASP A 337 15.58 -9.14 11.16
C ASP A 337 14.66 -7.91 11.19
N ALA A 338 13.37 -8.06 10.84
CA ALA A 338 12.40 -6.98 10.84
C ALA A 338 11.78 -6.80 12.24
N GLU A 339 12.60 -6.47 13.25
CA GLU A 339 12.21 -6.34 14.66
C GLU A 339 11.06 -5.35 14.90
N GLY A 340 9.81 -5.80 14.74
CA GLY A 340 8.60 -5.00 14.99
C GLY A 340 8.31 -3.91 13.94
N LEU A 341 9.08 -3.85 12.85
CA LEU A 341 8.92 -2.87 11.77
C LEU A 341 8.27 -3.45 10.50
N SER A 342 7.87 -4.72 10.54
CA SER A 342 7.24 -5.39 9.41
C SER A 342 5.73 -5.13 9.38
N ASP A 343 5.21 -4.71 8.22
CA ASP A 343 3.77 -4.70 7.93
C ASP A 343 3.20 -6.10 7.63
N ILE A 344 4.06 -7.13 7.57
CA ILE A 344 3.68 -8.52 7.41
C ILE A 344 3.37 -9.11 8.79
N LEU A 345 2.10 -9.39 9.03
CA LEU A 345 1.61 -9.97 10.27
C LEU A 345 2.01 -11.44 10.34
N VAL A 346 2.73 -11.81 11.40
CA VAL A 346 2.96 -13.20 11.78
C VAL A 346 1.60 -13.86 12.03
N PRO A 347 1.28 -14.98 11.37
CA PRO A 347 -0.03 -15.58 11.54
C PRO A 347 -0.29 -16.05 12.97
N THR A 348 -1.37 -15.53 13.56
CA THR A 348 -1.93 -16.02 14.83
C THR A 348 -3.29 -16.61 14.58
N VAL A 349 -3.60 -17.73 15.25
CA VAL A 349 -4.88 -18.43 15.11
C VAL A 349 -5.48 -18.64 16.48
N GLU A 350 -6.75 -18.26 16.60
CA GLU A 350 -7.57 -18.46 17.78
C GLU A 350 -8.78 -19.31 17.40
N ALA A 351 -8.93 -20.47 18.05
CA ALA A 351 -10.01 -21.41 17.77
C ALA A 351 -11.03 -21.39 18.92
N TRP A 352 -12.33 -21.32 18.57
CA TRP A 352 -13.41 -21.26 19.57
C TRP A 352 -14.11 -22.59 19.86
N ALA A 353 -13.57 -23.71 19.36
CA ALA A 353 -14.06 -25.06 19.64
C ALA A 353 -12.98 -26.11 19.32
N ASN A 354 -13.28 -27.38 19.60
CA ASN A 354 -12.49 -28.56 19.20
C ASN A 354 -12.48 -28.79 17.67
N VAL A 355 -12.37 -27.72 16.89
CA VAL A 355 -12.18 -27.78 15.44
C VAL A 355 -10.70 -28.07 15.21
N GLU A 356 -10.42 -29.09 14.40
CA GLU A 356 -9.07 -29.41 13.99
C GLU A 356 -8.43 -28.17 13.32
N CYS A 357 -7.20 -27.86 13.71
CA CYS A 357 -6.63 -26.53 13.50
C CYS A 357 -6.35 -26.27 12.02
N HIS A 358 -6.83 -25.15 11.48
CA HIS A 358 -6.36 -24.68 10.18
C HIS A 358 -4.94 -24.13 10.30
N GLU A 359 -4.10 -24.50 9.34
CA GLU A 359 -2.68 -24.16 9.34
C GLU A 359 -2.45 -22.90 8.49
N PRO A 360 -2.24 -21.73 9.11
CA PRO A 360 -2.32 -20.45 8.42
C PRO A 360 -1.13 -20.20 7.47
N LEU A 361 -0.03 -20.94 7.65
CA LEU A 361 1.18 -20.83 6.83
C LEU A 361 1.13 -21.64 5.55
N THR A 362 0.18 -22.57 5.40
CA THR A 362 0.14 -23.51 4.28
C THR A 362 -1.20 -23.47 3.55
N LYS A 363 -2.31 -23.29 4.28
CA LYS A 363 -3.66 -23.36 3.71
C LYS A 363 -4.13 -22.00 3.21
N ASN A 364 -4.79 -22.00 2.06
CA ASN A 364 -5.50 -20.82 1.55
C ASN A 364 -6.81 -20.61 2.31
N ILE A 365 -7.28 -19.37 2.35
CA ILE A 365 -8.63 -19.01 2.83
C ILE A 365 -9.47 -18.44 1.69
N THR A 366 -10.79 -18.59 1.78
CA THR A 366 -11.73 -18.07 0.78
C THR A 366 -12.57 -16.97 1.41
N VAL A 367 -12.20 -15.72 1.14
CA VAL A 367 -12.89 -14.54 1.67
C VAL A 367 -14.07 -14.19 0.76
N LEU A 368 -15.25 -14.06 1.35
CA LEU A 368 -16.45 -13.58 0.65
C LEU A 368 -16.46 -12.06 0.58
N VAL A 369 -16.78 -11.53 -0.60
CA VAL A 369 -16.84 -10.09 -0.86
C VAL A 369 -18.03 -9.73 -1.74
N ASP A 370 -18.42 -8.46 -1.72
CA ASP A 370 -19.41 -7.93 -2.65
C ASP A 370 -18.92 -8.09 -4.11
N PRO A 371 -19.75 -8.60 -5.03
CA PRO A 371 -19.37 -8.71 -6.43
C PRO A 371 -18.95 -7.38 -7.08
N ALA A 372 -19.48 -6.26 -6.59
CA ALA A 372 -19.22 -4.93 -7.13
C ALA A 372 -17.77 -4.47 -6.94
N ILE A 373 -17.01 -5.10 -6.02
CA ILE A 373 -15.62 -4.73 -5.74
C ILE A 373 -14.60 -5.74 -6.28
N LEU A 374 -15.04 -6.78 -7.00
CA LEU A 374 -14.14 -7.84 -7.47
C LEU A 374 -13.07 -7.34 -8.45
N ASP A 375 -13.39 -6.30 -9.22
CA ASP A 375 -12.47 -5.68 -10.18
C ASP A 375 -11.38 -4.82 -9.50
N GLN A 376 -11.52 -4.56 -8.20
CA GLN A 376 -10.56 -3.81 -7.39
C GLN A 376 -9.39 -4.67 -6.88
N PHE A 377 -9.46 -5.99 -7.02
CA PHE A 377 -8.41 -6.88 -6.53
C PHE A 377 -7.38 -7.18 -7.62
N ILE A 378 -6.10 -6.90 -7.33
CA ILE A 378 -4.98 -7.28 -8.20
C ILE A 378 -4.30 -8.52 -7.64
N PHE A 379 -4.01 -9.47 -8.53
CA PHE A 379 -3.27 -10.68 -8.19
C PHE A 379 -1.88 -10.34 -7.62
N GLY A 380 -1.49 -11.01 -6.54
CA GLY A 380 -0.18 -10.84 -5.92
C GLY A 380 -0.12 -9.78 -4.82
N MET A 381 -1.08 -8.84 -4.75
CA MET A 381 -1.16 -7.88 -3.64
C MET A 381 -1.47 -8.58 -2.31
N GLY A 382 -1.04 -7.96 -1.21
CA GLY A 382 -1.18 -8.46 0.15
C GLY A 382 -2.36 -7.84 0.90
N VAL A 383 -3.00 -8.60 1.77
CA VAL A 383 -4.04 -8.16 2.69
C VAL A 383 -3.61 -8.59 4.09
N SER A 384 -3.26 -7.62 4.93
CA SER A 384 -2.97 -7.78 6.35
C SER A 384 -4.26 -7.51 7.13
N ALA A 385 -4.82 -8.54 7.76
CA ALA A 385 -6.10 -8.42 8.45
C ALA A 385 -6.30 -9.49 9.54
N THR A 386 -7.31 -9.25 10.37
CA THR A 386 -8.01 -10.30 11.12
C THR A 386 -9.14 -10.85 10.25
N PHE A 387 -9.10 -12.14 9.99
CA PHE A 387 -10.08 -12.91 9.25
C PHE A 387 -10.88 -13.79 10.20
N ALA A 388 -12.19 -13.85 10.01
CA ALA A 388 -13.08 -14.72 10.79
C ALA A 388 -13.76 -15.74 9.88
N GLN A 389 -13.73 -17.01 10.30
CA GLN A 389 -14.30 -18.12 9.56
C GLN A 389 -15.80 -18.25 9.86
N ILE A 390 -16.60 -18.39 8.81
CA ILE A 390 -18.04 -18.67 8.86
C ILE A 390 -18.24 -20.18 8.76
N VAL A 391 -18.72 -20.81 9.84
CA VAL A 391 -18.84 -22.27 9.96
C VAL A 391 -20.30 -22.69 10.20
N PRO A 392 -20.83 -23.70 9.48
CA PRO A 392 -22.14 -24.28 9.77
C PRO A 392 -22.24 -24.87 11.19
N ARG A 393 -23.35 -24.63 11.90
CA ARG A 393 -23.54 -25.11 13.28
C ARG A 393 -23.68 -26.63 13.44
N ARG A 394 -24.09 -27.34 12.40
CA ARG A 394 -24.47 -28.78 12.48
C ARG A 394 -23.60 -29.70 11.65
N ARG A 395 -22.58 -29.17 10.97
CA ARG A 395 -21.73 -29.94 10.07
C ARG A 395 -20.32 -30.01 10.65
N ASN A 396 -19.77 -31.21 10.71
CA ASN A 396 -18.32 -31.37 10.82
C ASN A 396 -17.75 -31.01 9.45
N THR A 397 -17.51 -29.72 9.20
CA THR A 397 -16.71 -29.27 8.07
C THR A 397 -15.27 -29.72 8.28
N ALA A 398 -14.60 -30.11 7.21
CA ALA A 398 -13.20 -30.46 7.32
C ALA A 398 -12.38 -29.23 7.75
N PRO A 399 -11.20 -29.43 8.34
CA PRO A 399 -10.39 -28.36 8.90
C PRO A 399 -9.90 -27.41 7.82
N GLY A 400 -10.26 -26.13 7.90
CA GLY A 400 -9.93 -25.12 6.89
C GLY A 400 -10.88 -25.08 5.68
N GLU A 401 -11.94 -25.90 5.66
CA GLU A 401 -13.05 -25.71 4.74
C GLU A 401 -14.03 -24.69 5.32
N GLY A 402 -14.42 -23.70 4.51
CA GLY A 402 -15.39 -22.70 4.88
C GLY A 402 -15.12 -21.34 4.25
N TYR A 403 -16.10 -20.47 4.39
CA TYR A 403 -15.98 -19.08 3.98
C TYR A 403 -15.36 -18.25 5.10
N TRP A 404 -14.68 -17.19 4.70
CA TRP A 404 -14.08 -16.23 5.61
C TRP A 404 -14.59 -14.83 5.29
N PHE A 405 -14.50 -13.93 6.24
CA PHE A 405 -14.69 -12.51 6.03
C PHE A 405 -13.60 -11.72 6.75
N VAL A 406 -13.39 -10.48 6.33
CA VAL A 406 -12.44 -9.55 6.97
C VAL A 406 -13.14 -8.93 8.18
N GLU A 407 -12.68 -9.27 9.39
CA GLU A 407 -13.17 -8.70 10.64
C GLU A 407 -12.50 -7.35 10.93
N HIS A 408 -11.20 -7.26 10.69
CA HIS A 408 -10.46 -6.02 10.90
C HIS A 408 -9.34 -5.92 9.87
N LEU A 409 -9.41 -4.92 9.00
CA LEU A 409 -8.34 -4.67 8.05
C LEU A 409 -7.24 -3.85 8.72
N VAL A 410 -5.99 -4.33 8.62
CA VAL A 410 -4.81 -3.62 9.11
C VAL A 410 -4.16 -2.86 7.98
N ASN A 411 -3.84 -3.52 6.87
CA ASN A 411 -3.14 -2.92 5.71
C ASN A 411 -3.46 -3.68 4.42
N VAL A 412 -3.30 -3.01 3.28
CA VAL A 412 -3.21 -3.63 1.96
C VAL A 412 -1.83 -3.30 1.38
N LEU A 413 -1.10 -4.33 0.96
CA LEU A 413 0.30 -4.22 0.51
C LEU A 413 0.37 -4.40 -1.02
N PRO A 414 1.23 -3.67 -1.74
CA PRO A 414 1.49 -3.95 -3.15
C PRO A 414 2.15 -5.32 -3.32
N SER A 415 2.08 -5.90 -4.51
CA SER A 415 2.68 -7.20 -4.81
C SER A 415 4.21 -7.18 -4.74
N PHE A 416 4.81 -6.01 -4.96
CA PHE A 416 6.24 -5.77 -4.83
C PHE A 416 6.69 -5.41 -3.41
N TYR A 417 5.80 -5.44 -2.41
CA TYR A 417 6.15 -5.10 -1.04
C TYR A 417 7.30 -5.99 -0.52
N ILE A 418 8.31 -5.34 0.06
CA ILE A 418 9.39 -6.01 0.79
C ILE A 418 9.48 -5.49 2.22
N ASP A 419 9.83 -6.39 3.13
CA ASP A 419 10.16 -6.04 4.50
C ASP A 419 11.42 -5.19 4.60
N PRO A 420 11.56 -4.40 5.68
CA PRO A 420 12.78 -3.67 5.94
C PRO A 420 13.94 -4.67 6.05
N ARG A 421 15.02 -4.40 5.31
CA ARG A 421 16.27 -5.13 5.51
C ARG A 421 16.88 -4.67 6.83
N CYS A 422 17.43 -5.59 7.61
CA CYS A 422 18.40 -5.20 8.62
C CYS A 422 19.51 -4.40 7.92
N PRO A 423 19.92 -3.23 8.43
CA PRO A 423 21.21 -2.67 8.06
C PRO A 423 22.26 -3.76 8.32
N GLN A 424 23.01 -4.18 7.30
CA GLN A 424 24.12 -5.11 7.52
C GLN A 424 25.11 -4.39 8.45
N SER A 425 25.17 -4.82 9.72
CA SER A 425 25.97 -4.23 10.78
C SER A 425 27.47 -4.39 10.58
#